data_AF-A0A848WKR5-F1
#
_entry.id   AF-A0A848WKR5-F1
#
_cell.length_a   1.000
_cell.length_b   1.000
_cell.length_c   1.000
_cell.angle_alpha   90.00
_cell.angle_beta   90.00
_cell.angle_gamma   90.00
#
_symmetry.space_group_name_H-M   'P 1'
#
loop_
_entity.id
_entity.type
_entity.pdbx_description
1 polymer ?
#
loop_
_entity_poly.entity_id
_entity_poly.type
_entity_poly.pdbx_seq_one_letter_code
_entity_poly.pdbx_strand_id
1 'polypeptide(L)' 'MNCDRDAFLAQTDVSRETIERFDIYAALLKQWTKRINLVAPNTIPTLWRRHFLDSAQLERFMSSSVWVDLGSG' A
#
# COMPACT_ATOMS: atom_id res chain seq x y z
N MET A 1 -4.56 14.99 -9.77
CA MET A 1 -4.27 14.82 -8.32
C MET A 1 -4.98 13.59 -7.84
N ASN A 2 -4.25 12.63 -7.27
CA ASN A 2 -4.85 11.44 -6.67
C ASN A 2 -4.95 11.70 -5.18
N CYS A 3 -6.11 12.23 -4.74
CA CYS A 3 -6.34 12.69 -3.37
C CYS A 3 -5.94 11.64 -2.30
N ASP A 4 -6.08 10.34 -2.60
CA ASP A 4 -5.74 9.25 -1.69
C ASP A 4 -4.23 9.03 -1.57
N ARG A 5 -3.49 9.12 -2.68
CA ARG A 5 -2.02 9.06 -2.68
C ARG A 5 -1.42 10.29 -2.01
N ASP A 6 -1.95 11.46 -2.31
CA ASP A 6 -1.46 12.73 -1.75
C ASP A 6 -1.67 12.73 -0.22
N ALA A 7 -2.76 12.14 0.27
CA ALA A 7 -3.00 11.95 1.70
C ALA A 7 -2.04 10.94 2.36
N PHE A 8 -1.60 9.89 1.66
CA PHE A 8 -0.57 8.97 2.16
C PHE A 8 0.79 9.67 2.29
N LEU A 9 1.18 10.47 1.29
CA LEU A 9 2.45 11.21 1.31
C LEU A 9 2.49 12.28 2.40
N ALA A 10 1.37 12.91 2.70
CA ALA A 10 1.28 13.88 3.79
C ALA A 10 1.45 13.25 5.19
N GLN A 11 1.29 11.93 5.31
CA GLN A 11 1.32 11.19 6.58
C GLN A 11 2.56 10.31 6.75
N THR A 12 3.41 10.21 5.72
CA THR A 12 4.56 9.29 5.72
C THR A 12 5.83 10.03 5.32
N ASP A 13 6.92 9.76 6.02
CA ASP A 13 8.25 10.28 5.68
C ASP A 13 9.03 9.20 4.92
N VAL A 14 8.64 8.97 3.66
CA VAL A 14 9.27 7.98 2.79
C VAL A 14 10.05 8.65 1.67
N SER A 15 11.18 8.06 1.28
CA SER A 15 12.03 8.60 0.22
C SER A 15 11.31 8.61 -1.13
N ARG A 16 11.78 9.47 -2.05
CA ARG A 16 11.26 9.55 -3.41
C ARG A 16 11.30 8.19 -4.12
N GLU A 17 12.40 7.46 -4.00
CA GLU A 17 12.58 6.14 -4.60
C GLU A 17 11.57 5.12 -4.05
N THR A 18 11.21 5.25 -2.77
CA THR A 18 10.20 4.39 -2.13
C THR A 18 8.81 4.70 -2.65
N ILE A 19 8.50 5.99 -2.84
CA ILE A 19 7.24 6.43 -3.45
C ILE A 19 7.11 5.89 -4.88
N GLU A 20 8.17 5.98 -5.68
CA GLU A 20 8.19 5.45 -7.05
C GLU A 20 7.94 3.92 -7.07
N ARG A 21 8.47 3.18 -6.10
CA ARG A 21 8.17 1.74 -5.94
C ARG A 21 6.72 1.47 -5.56
N PHE A 22 6.13 2.27 -4.66
CA PHE A 22 4.72 2.13 -4.32
C PHE A 22 3.80 2.48 -5.50
N ASP A 23 4.16 3.45 -6.34
CA ASP A 23 3.42 3.75 -7.56
C ASP A 23 3.39 2.56 -8.52
N ILE A 24 4.55 1.90 -8.72
CA ILE A 24 4.65 0.68 -9.54
C ILE A 24 3.80 -0.43 -8.93
N TYR A 25 3.91 -0.65 -7.61
CA TYR A 25 3.13 -1.67 -6.92
C TYR A 25 1.61 -1.41 -7.03
N ALA A 26 1.17 -0.16 -6.85
CA ALA A 26 -0.23 0.24 -6.99
C ALA A 26 -0.76 -0.01 -8.41
N ALA A 27 0.05 0.24 -9.44
CA ALA A 27 -0.30 -0.04 -10.82
C ALA A 27 -0.44 -1.55 -11.07
N LEU A 28 0.51 -2.35 -10.58
CA LEU A 28 0.46 -3.81 -10.66
C LEU A 28 -0.76 -4.37 -9.92
N LEU A 29 -1.02 -3.90 -8.70
CA LEU A 29 -2.16 -4.34 -7.90
C LEU A 29 -3.49 -4.05 -8.62
N LYS A 30 -3.65 -2.86 -9.21
CA LYS A 30 -4.82 -2.52 -10.05
C LYS A 30 -4.93 -3.43 -11.28
N GLN A 31 -3.82 -3.71 -11.95
CA GLN A 31 -3.80 -4.56 -13.15
C GLN A 31 -4.20 -6.00 -12.82
N TRP A 32 -3.63 -6.57 -11.76
CA TRP A 32 -3.85 -7.97 -11.39
C TRP A 32 -5.16 -8.19 -10.65
N THR A 33 -5.66 -7.20 -9.90
CA THR A 33 -7.00 -7.27 -9.30
C THR A 33 -8.09 -7.48 -10.36
N LYS A 34 -7.96 -6.86 -11.54
CA LYS A 34 -8.90 -7.11 -12.66
C LYS A 34 -8.88 -8.54 -13.19
N ARG A 35 -7.80 -9.30 -12.96
CA ARG A 35 -7.60 -10.66 -13.47
C ARG A 35 -7.92 -11.73 -12.45
N ILE A 36 -7.51 -11.53 -11.19
CA ILE A 36 -7.53 -12.56 -10.15
C ILE A 36 -8.07 -12.06 -8.79
N ASN A 37 -8.67 -10.86 -8.73
CA ASN A 37 -9.32 -10.31 -7.53
C ASN A 37 -8.45 -10.26 -6.27
N LEU A 38 -7.21 -9.74 -6.37
CA LEU A 38 -6.29 -9.57 -5.23
C LEU A 38 -6.85 -8.68 -4.12
N VAL A 39 -7.61 -7.64 -4.48
CA VAL A 39 -8.34 -6.81 -3.50
C VAL A 39 -9.76 -6.61 -3.97
N ALA A 40 -10.66 -6.29 -3.03
CA ALA A 40 -12.04 -6.00 -3.38
C ALA A 40 -12.09 -4.80 -4.38
N PRO A 41 -12.78 -4.91 -5.53
CA PRO A 41 -12.75 -3.85 -6.54
C PRO A 41 -13.19 -2.47 -6.04
N ASN A 42 -14.07 -2.44 -5.03
CA ASN A 42 -14.56 -1.22 -4.40
C ASN A 42 -13.52 -0.52 -3.51
N THR A 43 -12.38 -1.15 -3.17
CA THR A 43 -11.30 -0.53 -2.39
C THR A 43 -10.25 0.16 -3.25
N ILE A 44 -10.23 -0.07 -4.58
CA ILE A 44 -9.28 0.54 -5.52
C ILE A 44 -9.27 2.09 -5.47
N PRO A 45 -10.40 2.79 -5.28
CA PRO A 45 -10.39 4.25 -5.11
C PRO A 45 -9.66 4.73 -3.85
N THR A 46 -9.54 3.86 -2.84
CA THR A 46 -8.90 4.13 -1.53
C THR A 46 -7.68 3.24 -1.31
N LEU A 47 -7.03 2.82 -2.40
CA LEU A 47 -5.97 1.82 -2.38
C LEU A 47 -4.80 2.22 -1.46
N TRP A 48 -4.39 3.49 -1.51
CA TRP A 48 -3.22 3.97 -0.78
C TRP A 48 -3.50 3.99 0.72
N ARG A 49 -4.68 4.45 1.11
CA ARG A 49 -5.08 4.41 2.51
C ARG A 49 -5.25 2.98 3.02
N ARG A 50 -6.01 2.15 2.30
CA ARG A 50 -6.40 0.80 2.77
C ARG A 50 -5.31 -0.26 2.71
N HIS A 51 -4.32 -0.11 1.84
CA HIS A 51 -3.28 -1.13 1.64
C HIS A 51 -1.87 -0.64 1.94
N PHE A 52 -1.56 0.65 1.78
CA PHE A 52 -0.23 1.16 2.12
C PHE A 52 -0.21 1.81 3.49
N LEU A 53 -1.13 2.74 3.78
CA LEU A 53 -1.16 3.43 5.07
C LEU A 53 -1.50 2.47 6.22
N ASP A 54 -2.54 1.65 6.05
CA ASP A 54 -2.96 0.65 7.05
C ASP A 54 -1.78 -0.30 7.39
N SER A 55 -0.96 -0.72 6.41
CA SER A 55 0.23 -1.54 6.66
C SER A 55 1.40 -0.76 7.27
N ALA A 56 1.64 0.49 6.82
CA ALA A 56 2.71 1.33 7.35
C ALA A 56 2.51 1.66 8.84
N GLN A 57 1.27 1.65 9.35
CA GLN A 57 0.99 1.83 10.78
C GLN A 57 1.65 0.78 11.66
N LEU A 58 1.92 -0.42 11.13
CA LEU A 58 2.58 -1.50 11.88
C LEU A 58 4.04 -1.17 12.19
N GLU A 59 4.70 -0.33 11.40
CA GLU A 59 6.12 0.03 11.53
C GLU A 59 6.50 0.42 12.96
N ARG A 60 5.67 1.25 13.62
CA ARG A 60 5.91 1.71 15.00
C ARG A 60 5.88 0.62 16.07
N PHE A 61 5.26 -0.52 15.76
CA PHE A 61 5.14 -1.65 16.67
C PHE A 61 6.19 -2.71 16.38
N MET A 62 6.99 -2.52 15.33
CA MET A 62 7.92 -3.55 14.88
C MET A 62 9.24 -3.43 15.65
N SER A 63 9.54 -4.43 16.48
CA SER A 63 10.89 -4.60 17.01
C SER A 63 11.79 -5.34 16.01
N SER A 64 13.11 -5.22 16.19
CA SER A 64 14.13 -5.95 15.42
C SER A 64 14.04 -7.46 15.63
N SER A 65 13.05 -8.08 14.99
CA SER A 65 12.72 -9.51 15.06
C SER A 65 12.50 -10.05 13.65
N VAL A 66 12.43 -11.37 13.49
CA VAL A 66 12.01 -12.00 12.23
C VAL A 66 10.48 -11.96 12.16
N TRP A 67 9.95 -11.54 11.01
CA TRP A 67 8.52 -11.40 10.77
C TRP A 67 8.03 -12.47 9.80
N VAL A 68 6.80 -12.92 10.00
CA VAL A 68 6.08 -13.79 9.07
C VAL A 68 4.80 -13.08 8.64
N ASP A 69 4.55 -13.05 7.33
CA ASP A 69 3.29 -12.57 6.75
C ASP A 69 2.43 -13.79 6.41
N LEU A 70 1.21 -13.84 6.94
CA LEU A 70 0.30 -14.97 6.80
C LEU A 70 -1.01 -14.48 6.17
N GLY A 71 -1.21 -14.81 4.89
CA GLY A 71 -2.46 -14.53 4.17
C GLY A 71 -2.50 -13.19 3.43
N SER A 72 -1.38 -12.73 2.88
CA SER A 72 -1.26 -11.50 2.08
C SER A 72 -1.88 -11.57 0.67
N GLY A 73 -2.58 -12.67 0.34
CA GLY A 73 -3.13 -12.97 -0.99
C GLY A 73 -4.39 -12.19 -1.30
#